data_AF-A0A7C2ALE2-F1
#
_entry.id   AF-A0A7C2ALE2-F1
#
_cell.length_a   1.000
_cell.length_b   1.000
_cell.length_c   1.000
_cell.angle_alpha   90.00
_cell.angle_beta   90.00
_cell.angle_gamma   90.00
#
_symmetry.space_group_name_H-M   'P 1'
#
loop_
_entity.id
_entity.type
_entity.pdbx_description
1 polymer ?
#
loop_
_entity_poly.entity_id
_entity_poly.type
_entity_poly.pdbx_seq_one_letter_code
_entity_poly.pdbx_strand_id
1 'polypeptide(L)'
;GDIGALAGLPVMEGKSLLFKHLGGVDAIPLMIDTRDPDTFIQVVKLVAPTFGGINLEDIASPKCFYVLDKLREELDIPVWHDDQQGTAAITLAGIINGLKIVGKKLDQIMFSIIGVGAANLCLIRTLLKAGVPAKNIIAVDSKGILNRNRKDIPSLEKTNPLKYEIALKINDEREGGIAEAIKDTDVCIAASKPGPGTIKKEWLTNMNDDAILFAEANPIPEIWPWEAKEAGIKIIGTGRSDFPNQVNNSLGFPGIFRGTLDVRAKTITDEMHIAAAYAIASVAEEKGLREDYIVPTMEDWEVFSTEATAVALKAIEQGVARKKLSRQELYEMAEEKIRVARESTHMLMKHGLIKKMK
;
A
#
# COMPACT_ATOMS: atom_id res chain seq x y z
N GLY A 1 -16.28 -0.01 2.23
CA GLY A 1 -17.32 -0.76 2.99
C GLY A 1 -18.00 -1.76 2.06
N ASP A 2 -18.93 -2.60 2.54
CA ASP A 2 -19.68 -3.51 1.64
C ASP A 2 -20.74 -2.73 0.87
N ILE A 3 -20.44 -2.42 -0.40
CA ILE A 3 -21.35 -1.74 -1.35
C ILE A 3 -21.88 -2.71 -2.43
N GLY A 4 -21.50 -3.99 -2.38
CA GLY A 4 -21.86 -5.00 -3.37
C GLY A 4 -21.07 -4.92 -4.69
N ALA A 5 -21.10 -6.02 -5.46
CA ALA A 5 -20.31 -6.20 -6.68
C ALA A 5 -20.63 -5.16 -7.77
N LEU A 6 -21.91 -4.80 -7.96
CA LEU A 6 -22.30 -3.82 -8.97
C LEU A 6 -21.80 -2.41 -8.65
N ALA A 7 -21.93 -1.98 -7.39
CA ALA A 7 -21.51 -0.63 -7.01
C ALA A 7 -19.99 -0.47 -6.89
N GLY A 8 -19.25 -1.59 -6.74
CA GLY A 8 -17.79 -1.60 -6.76
C GLY A 8 -17.18 -1.47 -8.16
N LEU A 9 -17.95 -1.70 -9.23
CA LEU A 9 -17.44 -1.69 -10.61
C LEU A 9 -16.70 -0.40 -10.99
N PRO A 10 -17.19 0.82 -10.68
CA PRO A 10 -16.48 2.05 -11.03
C PRO A 10 -15.08 2.16 -10.40
N VAL A 11 -14.89 1.63 -9.18
CA VAL A 11 -13.57 1.59 -8.52
C VAL A 11 -12.64 0.64 -9.28
N MET A 12 -13.13 -0.54 -9.67
CA MET A 12 -12.34 -1.54 -10.39
C MET A 12 -12.03 -1.13 -11.84
N GLU A 13 -12.94 -0.42 -12.50
CA GLU A 13 -12.68 0.23 -13.80
C GLU A 13 -11.62 1.32 -13.66
N GLY A 14 -11.69 2.13 -12.61
CA GLY A 14 -10.66 3.12 -12.29
C GLY A 14 -9.28 2.49 -12.09
N LYS A 15 -9.20 1.38 -11.34
CA LYS A 15 -7.93 0.63 -11.20
C LYS A 15 -7.45 0.06 -12.52
N SER A 16 -8.35 -0.49 -13.34
CA SER A 16 -8.00 -1.04 -14.65
C SER A 16 -7.46 0.03 -15.60
N LEU A 17 -8.06 1.23 -15.57
CA LEU A 17 -7.57 2.41 -16.29
C LEU A 17 -6.16 2.79 -15.84
N LEU A 18 -5.89 2.84 -14.53
CA LEU A 18 -4.58 3.18 -13.98
C LEU A 18 -3.52 2.11 -14.29
N PHE A 19 -3.86 0.81 -14.23
CA PHE A 19 -2.99 -0.27 -14.70
C PHE A 19 -2.53 -0.03 -16.13
N LYS A 20 -3.45 0.35 -17.02
CA LYS A 20 -3.12 0.62 -18.42
C LYS A 20 -2.30 1.90 -18.58
N HIS A 21 -2.76 3.00 -17.99
CA HIS A 21 -2.21 4.32 -18.22
C HIS A 21 -0.84 4.55 -17.55
N LEU A 22 -0.65 3.98 -16.36
CA LEU A 22 0.56 4.15 -15.55
C LEU A 22 1.52 2.97 -15.70
N GLY A 23 1.00 1.74 -15.79
CA GLY A 23 1.80 0.52 -15.83
C GLY A 23 1.89 -0.15 -17.20
N GLY A 24 1.17 0.31 -18.23
CA GLY A 24 1.09 -0.40 -19.51
C GLY A 24 0.56 -1.82 -19.37
N VAL A 25 -0.29 -2.09 -18.37
CA VAL A 25 -0.90 -3.39 -18.07
C VAL A 25 -2.33 -3.42 -18.58
N ASP A 26 -2.68 -4.42 -19.37
CA ASP A 26 -4.06 -4.66 -19.77
C ASP A 26 -4.82 -5.36 -18.64
N ALA A 27 -5.61 -4.57 -17.92
CA ALA A 27 -6.45 -5.04 -16.82
C ALA A 27 -7.93 -4.91 -17.16
N ILE A 28 -8.74 -5.83 -16.65
CA ILE A 28 -10.19 -5.77 -16.72
C ILE A 28 -10.77 -5.95 -15.30
N PRO A 29 -11.86 -5.26 -14.97
CA PRO A 29 -12.56 -5.50 -13.72
C PRO A 29 -13.26 -6.86 -13.77
N LEU A 30 -13.07 -7.68 -12.74
CA LEU A 30 -13.80 -8.93 -12.55
C LEU A 30 -14.57 -8.88 -11.23
N MET A 31 -15.85 -8.47 -11.31
CA MET A 31 -16.71 -8.40 -10.14
C MET A 31 -17.30 -9.79 -9.84
N ILE A 32 -17.09 -10.28 -8.62
CA ILE A 32 -17.60 -11.59 -8.16
C ILE A 32 -18.62 -11.34 -7.06
N ASP A 33 -19.89 -11.61 -7.33
CA ASP A 33 -20.99 -11.39 -6.38
C ASP A 33 -21.13 -12.55 -5.39
N THR A 34 -20.14 -12.71 -4.51
CA THR A 34 -20.18 -13.67 -3.41
C THR A 34 -19.58 -13.09 -2.13
N ARG A 35 -20.15 -13.48 -0.99
CA ARG A 35 -19.59 -13.17 0.33
C ARG A 35 -18.72 -14.30 0.88
N ASP A 36 -18.87 -15.50 0.32
CA ASP A 36 -18.18 -16.71 0.74
C ASP A 36 -16.76 -16.77 0.15
N PRO A 37 -15.70 -16.81 1.00
CA PRO A 37 -14.32 -16.80 0.52
C PRO A 37 -13.96 -18.03 -0.32
N ASP A 38 -14.50 -19.21 -0.03
CA ASP A 38 -14.18 -20.44 -0.76
C ASP A 38 -14.78 -20.41 -2.18
N THR A 39 -16.02 -19.93 -2.31
CA THR A 39 -16.65 -19.67 -3.61
C THR A 39 -15.86 -18.63 -4.40
N PHE A 40 -15.40 -17.55 -3.74
CA PHE A 40 -14.57 -16.53 -4.39
C PHE A 40 -13.27 -17.14 -4.95
N ILE A 41 -12.54 -17.90 -4.12
CA ILE A 41 -11.31 -18.60 -4.51
C ILE A 41 -11.57 -19.53 -5.69
N GLN A 42 -12.65 -20.31 -5.65
CA GLN A 42 -13.00 -21.24 -6.73
C GLN A 42 -13.27 -20.51 -8.05
N VAL A 43 -13.98 -19.39 -8.04
CA VAL A 43 -14.22 -18.58 -9.25
C VAL A 43 -12.91 -18.04 -9.80
N VAL A 44 -12.05 -17.45 -8.95
CA VAL A 44 -10.74 -16.93 -9.38
C VAL A 44 -9.89 -18.03 -10.02
N LYS A 45 -9.88 -19.25 -9.46
CA LYS A 45 -9.17 -20.39 -10.04
C LYS A 45 -9.69 -20.80 -11.40
N LEU A 46 -11.01 -20.81 -11.59
CA LEU A 46 -11.62 -21.19 -12.87
C LEU A 46 -11.29 -20.21 -14.00
N VAL A 47 -11.15 -18.92 -13.69
CA VAL A 47 -10.83 -17.89 -14.68
C VAL A 47 -9.33 -17.58 -14.81
N ALA A 48 -8.50 -18.08 -13.89
CA ALA A 48 -7.05 -17.85 -13.89
C ALA A 48 -6.34 -18.11 -15.23
N PRO A 49 -6.72 -19.10 -16.07
CA PRO A 49 -6.09 -19.31 -17.38
C PRO A 49 -6.16 -18.10 -18.33
N THR A 50 -7.07 -17.16 -18.12
CA THR A 50 -7.18 -15.93 -18.91
C THR A 50 -6.14 -14.87 -18.54
N PHE A 51 -5.59 -14.94 -17.32
CA PHE A 51 -4.83 -13.83 -16.73
C PHE A 51 -3.33 -14.13 -16.58
N GLY A 52 -2.51 -13.07 -16.64
CA GLY A 52 -1.08 -13.14 -16.31
C GLY A 52 -0.78 -12.92 -14.82
N GLY A 53 -1.76 -12.46 -14.04
CA GLY A 53 -1.70 -12.19 -12.61
C GLY A 53 -3.06 -11.70 -12.10
N ILE A 54 -3.29 -11.80 -10.79
CA ILE A 54 -4.54 -11.43 -10.13
C ILE A 54 -4.28 -10.32 -9.11
N ASN A 55 -4.95 -9.18 -9.29
CA ASN A 55 -5.02 -8.09 -8.31
C ASN A 55 -6.31 -8.21 -7.49
N LEU A 56 -6.20 -8.62 -6.24
CA LEU A 56 -7.33 -8.62 -5.29
C LEU A 56 -7.52 -7.21 -4.73
N GLU A 57 -8.78 -6.81 -4.61
CA GLU A 57 -9.16 -5.45 -4.21
C GLU A 57 -10.43 -5.48 -3.36
N ASP A 58 -10.52 -4.58 -2.38
CA ASP A 58 -11.73 -4.30 -1.59
C ASP A 58 -12.35 -5.54 -0.91
N ILE A 59 -11.51 -6.52 -0.56
CA ILE A 59 -11.94 -7.71 0.20
C ILE A 59 -11.81 -7.41 1.69
N ALA A 60 -12.91 -7.60 2.44
CA ALA A 60 -12.92 -7.31 3.87
C ALA A 60 -11.90 -8.15 4.67
N SER A 61 -11.23 -7.51 5.64
CA SER A 61 -10.47 -8.21 6.68
C SER A 61 -11.43 -8.91 7.67
N PRO A 62 -11.10 -10.11 8.19
CA PRO A 62 -9.84 -10.84 8.02
C PRO A 62 -9.81 -11.80 6.81
N LYS A 63 -10.95 -12.03 6.13
CA LYS A 63 -11.03 -13.03 5.05
C LYS A 63 -10.10 -12.75 3.86
N CYS A 64 -9.73 -11.49 3.63
CA CYS A 64 -8.76 -11.11 2.61
C CYS A 64 -7.39 -11.79 2.74
N PHE A 65 -6.94 -12.10 3.96
CA PHE A 65 -5.69 -12.81 4.20
C PHE A 65 -5.80 -14.27 3.76
N TYR A 66 -6.86 -14.96 4.18
CA TYR A 66 -7.15 -16.33 3.77
C TYR A 66 -7.27 -16.44 2.24
N VAL A 67 -8.02 -15.55 1.60
CA VAL A 67 -8.19 -15.54 0.13
C VAL A 67 -6.85 -15.34 -0.57
N LEU A 68 -6.04 -14.38 -0.13
CA LEU A 68 -4.72 -14.12 -0.71
C LEU A 68 -3.79 -15.32 -0.56
N ASP A 69 -3.64 -15.84 0.67
CA ASP A 69 -2.72 -16.94 0.95
C ASP A 69 -3.12 -18.21 0.18
N LYS A 70 -4.42 -18.52 0.14
CA LYS A 70 -4.93 -19.70 -0.56
C LYS A 70 -4.75 -19.61 -2.08
N LEU A 71 -5.01 -18.45 -2.67
CA LEU A 71 -4.80 -18.24 -4.09
C LEU A 71 -3.31 -18.24 -4.48
N ARG A 72 -2.42 -17.71 -3.63
CA ARG A 72 -0.97 -17.77 -3.85
C ARG A 72 -0.41 -19.18 -3.76
N GLU A 73 -1.02 -20.05 -2.94
CA GLU A 73 -0.66 -21.46 -2.84
C GLU A 73 -1.13 -22.26 -4.07
N GLU A 74 -2.33 -21.98 -4.57
CA GLU A 74 -3.00 -22.82 -5.57
C GLU A 74 -2.85 -22.35 -7.03
N LEU A 75 -2.40 -21.12 -7.28
CA LEU A 75 -2.25 -20.57 -8.63
C LEU A 75 -0.80 -20.51 -9.10
N ASP A 76 -0.59 -20.80 -10.38
CA ASP A 76 0.69 -20.65 -11.07
C ASP A 76 0.97 -19.20 -11.55
N ILE A 77 0.03 -18.29 -11.35
CA ILE A 77 0.17 -16.86 -11.68
C ILE A 77 0.26 -16.04 -10.40
N PRO A 78 0.96 -14.89 -10.41
CA PRO A 78 1.11 -14.06 -9.23
C PRO A 78 -0.25 -13.53 -8.77
N VAL A 79 -0.52 -13.67 -7.48
CA VAL A 79 -1.70 -13.12 -6.81
C VAL A 79 -1.21 -12.16 -5.73
N TRP A 80 -1.85 -11.01 -5.68
CA TRP A 80 -1.53 -9.91 -4.78
C TRP A 80 -2.82 -9.28 -4.25
N HIS A 81 -2.73 -8.54 -3.15
CA HIS A 81 -3.83 -7.74 -2.65
C HIS A 81 -3.40 -6.28 -2.44
N ASP A 82 -4.03 -5.35 -3.15
CA ASP A 82 -3.55 -3.97 -3.24
C ASP A 82 -3.76 -3.20 -1.93
N ASP A 83 -4.92 -3.38 -1.29
CA ASP A 83 -5.16 -2.79 0.03
C ASP A 83 -4.18 -3.26 1.11
N GLN A 84 -3.53 -4.42 0.91
CA GLN A 84 -2.52 -4.94 1.84
C GLN A 84 -1.13 -4.44 1.44
N GLN A 85 -0.62 -4.96 0.34
CA GLN A 85 0.78 -4.82 -0.06
C GLN A 85 1.05 -3.49 -0.76
N GLY A 86 0.09 -2.98 -1.54
CA GLY A 86 0.22 -1.71 -2.27
C GLY A 86 0.22 -0.53 -1.32
N THR A 87 -0.73 -0.50 -0.39
CA THR A 87 -0.77 0.50 0.69
C THR A 87 0.52 0.44 1.50
N ALA A 88 0.95 -0.75 1.94
CA ALA A 88 2.18 -0.88 2.71
C ALA A 88 3.43 -0.38 1.97
N ALA A 89 3.53 -0.63 0.65
CA ALA A 89 4.66 -0.18 -0.16
C ALA A 89 4.71 1.34 -0.28
N ILE A 90 3.60 2.00 -0.62
CA ILE A 90 3.58 3.47 -0.76
C ILE A 90 3.78 4.18 0.58
N THR A 91 3.20 3.66 1.67
CA THR A 91 3.41 4.20 3.00
C THR A 91 4.87 4.05 3.42
N LEU A 92 5.51 2.91 3.15
CA LEU A 92 6.93 2.73 3.42
C LEU A 92 7.80 3.70 2.60
N ALA A 93 7.46 3.95 1.33
CA ALA A 93 8.18 4.93 0.51
C ALA A 93 8.11 6.34 1.12
N GLY A 94 6.92 6.75 1.56
CA GLY A 94 6.71 8.01 2.27
C GLY A 94 7.49 8.09 3.58
N ILE A 95 7.50 7.01 4.37
CA ILE A 95 8.29 6.91 5.61
C ILE A 95 9.79 7.09 5.30
N ILE A 96 10.34 6.36 4.32
CA ILE A 96 11.77 6.43 3.97
C ILE A 96 12.20 7.86 3.68
N ASN A 97 11.47 8.57 2.82
CA ASN A 97 11.82 9.93 2.45
C ASN A 97 11.48 10.96 3.53
N GLY A 98 10.38 10.76 4.27
CA GLY A 98 10.06 11.61 5.39
C GLY A 98 11.16 11.59 6.46
N LEU A 99 11.68 10.39 6.78
CA LEU A 99 12.78 10.21 7.72
C LEU A 99 14.08 10.89 7.27
N LYS A 100 14.36 10.91 5.96
CA LYS A 100 15.52 11.65 5.41
C LYS A 100 15.40 13.15 5.66
N ILE A 101 14.21 13.73 5.47
CA ILE A 101 13.96 15.16 5.72
C ILE A 101 14.14 15.50 7.20
N VAL A 102 13.60 14.69 8.10
CA VAL A 102 13.68 14.94 9.55
C VAL A 102 14.98 14.42 10.20
N GLY A 103 15.89 13.83 9.42
CA GLY A 103 17.19 13.35 9.90
C GLY A 103 17.11 12.15 10.87
N LYS A 104 16.07 11.32 10.77
CA LYS A 104 15.85 10.16 11.65
C LYS A 104 16.15 8.83 10.93
N LYS A 105 16.43 7.77 11.69
CA LYS A 105 16.69 6.42 11.16
C LYS A 105 15.54 5.47 11.45
N LEU A 106 15.19 4.67 10.45
CA LEU A 106 14.03 3.77 10.46
C LEU A 106 14.01 2.80 11.66
N ASP A 107 15.17 2.34 12.11
CA ASP A 107 15.35 1.39 13.22
C ASP A 107 15.48 2.05 14.61
N GLN A 108 15.45 3.38 14.69
CA GLN A 108 15.71 4.16 15.92
C GLN A 108 14.52 5.02 16.36
N ILE A 109 13.37 4.87 15.71
CA ILE A 109 12.18 5.68 15.96
C ILE A 109 10.99 4.85 16.41
N MET A 110 10.01 5.52 17.03
CA MET A 110 8.76 4.92 17.49
C MET A 110 7.62 5.17 16.50
N PHE A 111 6.83 4.12 16.25
CA PHE A 111 5.68 4.14 15.35
C PHE A 111 4.37 3.96 16.11
N SER A 112 3.38 4.78 15.81
CA SER A 112 1.99 4.57 16.20
C SER A 112 1.13 4.23 14.98
N ILE A 113 0.45 3.09 14.99
CA ILE A 113 -0.36 2.58 13.88
C ILE A 113 -1.82 2.49 14.32
N ILE A 114 -2.65 3.36 13.75
CA ILE A 114 -4.04 3.56 14.13
C ILE A 114 -4.95 2.78 13.19
N GLY A 115 -5.65 1.78 13.75
CA GLY A 115 -6.42 0.80 12.98
C GLY A 115 -5.57 -0.43 12.66
N VAL A 116 -6.16 -1.62 12.81
CA VAL A 116 -5.48 -2.91 12.57
C VAL A 116 -6.31 -3.78 11.63
N GLY A 117 -6.56 -3.23 10.45
CA GLY A 117 -7.21 -3.89 9.31
C GLY A 117 -6.19 -4.41 8.28
N ALA A 118 -6.64 -4.69 7.05
CA ALA A 118 -5.84 -5.28 5.98
C ALA A 118 -4.54 -4.50 5.70
N ALA A 119 -4.68 -3.19 5.43
CA ALA A 119 -3.56 -2.28 5.15
C ALA A 119 -2.53 -2.25 6.28
N ASN A 120 -2.95 -1.85 7.48
CA ASN A 120 -2.04 -1.66 8.61
C ASN A 120 -1.43 -2.97 9.13
N LEU A 121 -2.12 -4.11 9.07
CA LEU A 121 -1.50 -5.41 9.39
C LEU A 121 -0.37 -5.75 8.41
N CYS A 122 -0.58 -5.50 7.11
CA CYS A 122 0.47 -5.69 6.11
C CYS A 122 1.61 -4.68 6.29
N LEU A 123 1.30 -3.42 6.62
CA LEU A 123 2.30 -2.40 6.92
C LEU A 123 3.17 -2.79 8.12
N ILE A 124 2.59 -3.27 9.22
CA ILE A 124 3.36 -3.76 10.38
C ILE A 124 4.32 -4.86 9.95
N ARG A 125 3.85 -5.86 9.20
CA ARG A 125 4.70 -6.93 8.66
C ARG A 125 5.83 -6.38 7.77
N THR A 126 5.50 -5.38 6.96
CA THR A 126 6.43 -4.70 6.05
C THR A 126 7.50 -3.93 6.82
N LEU A 127 7.14 -3.18 7.85
CA LEU A 127 8.06 -2.44 8.72
C LEU A 127 9.02 -3.39 9.45
N LEU A 128 8.52 -4.49 10.00
CA LEU A 128 9.34 -5.52 10.64
C LEU A 128 10.37 -6.10 9.66
N LYS A 129 9.95 -6.40 8.42
CA LYS A 129 10.84 -6.90 7.36
C LYS A 129 11.81 -5.83 6.85
N ALA A 130 11.43 -4.56 6.89
CA ALA A 130 12.28 -3.43 6.55
C ALA A 130 13.30 -3.08 7.66
N GLY A 131 13.27 -3.79 8.81
CA GLY A 131 14.25 -3.66 9.88
C GLY A 131 13.79 -2.85 11.09
N VAL A 132 12.52 -2.44 11.16
CA VAL A 132 11.98 -1.78 12.35
C VAL A 132 11.92 -2.77 13.52
N PRO A 133 12.52 -2.47 14.69
CA PRO A 133 12.39 -3.32 15.87
C PRO A 133 10.94 -3.47 16.29
N ALA A 134 10.49 -4.69 16.62
CA ALA A 134 9.08 -4.92 16.98
C ALA A 134 8.60 -4.10 18.17
N LYS A 135 9.47 -3.86 19.17
CA LYS A 135 9.21 -3.00 20.32
C LYS A 135 8.94 -1.53 19.95
N ASN A 136 9.39 -1.10 18.78
CA ASN A 136 9.20 0.26 18.30
C ASN A 136 7.84 0.48 17.63
N ILE A 137 7.02 -0.57 17.47
CA ILE A 137 5.72 -0.48 16.81
C ILE A 137 4.61 -0.61 17.85
N ILE A 138 3.76 0.40 17.93
CA ILE A 138 2.57 0.44 18.77
C ILE A 138 1.35 0.49 17.85
N ALA A 139 0.54 -0.57 17.85
CA ALA A 139 -0.67 -0.63 17.03
C ALA A 139 -1.93 -0.62 17.89
N VAL A 140 -2.97 0.11 17.49
CA VAL A 140 -4.23 0.26 18.23
C VAL A 140 -5.43 -0.08 17.36
N ASP A 141 -6.33 -0.91 17.88
CA ASP A 141 -7.61 -1.24 17.24
C ASP A 141 -8.79 -0.66 18.05
N SER A 142 -10.01 -1.04 17.68
CA SER A 142 -11.25 -0.58 18.35
C SER A 142 -11.37 -0.99 19.83
N LYS A 143 -10.52 -1.89 20.33
CA LYS A 143 -10.50 -2.35 21.71
C LYS A 143 -9.26 -1.88 22.49
N GLY A 144 -8.45 -1.00 21.89
CA GLY A 144 -7.25 -0.44 22.51
C GLY A 144 -5.95 -0.92 21.88
N ILE A 145 -4.82 -0.55 22.50
CA ILE A 145 -3.48 -0.93 22.04
C ILE A 145 -3.35 -2.46 22.02
N LEU A 146 -2.79 -3.02 20.94
CA LEU A 146 -2.47 -4.43 20.88
C LEU A 146 -1.29 -4.74 21.79
N ASN A 147 -1.50 -5.70 22.67
CA ASN A 147 -0.47 -6.31 23.49
C ASN A 147 -0.91 -7.74 23.86
N ARG A 148 0.03 -8.57 24.28
CA ARG A 148 -0.21 -9.96 24.69
C ARG A 148 -1.15 -10.14 25.89
N ASN A 149 -1.34 -9.09 26.69
CA ASN A 149 -2.12 -9.11 27.93
C ASN A 149 -3.62 -8.84 27.68
N ARG A 150 -3.99 -8.40 26.48
CA ARG A 150 -5.39 -8.20 26.11
C ARG A 150 -6.18 -9.51 26.13
N LYS A 151 -7.32 -9.49 26.83
CA LYS A 151 -8.18 -10.66 27.05
C LYS A 151 -8.68 -11.33 25.76
N ASP A 152 -8.81 -10.58 24.67
CA ASP A 152 -9.32 -11.11 23.40
C ASP A 152 -8.25 -11.73 22.50
N ILE A 153 -6.95 -11.54 22.78
CA ILE A 153 -5.85 -12.05 21.96
C ILE A 153 -5.94 -13.57 21.71
N PRO A 154 -6.19 -14.44 22.71
CA PRO A 154 -6.27 -15.88 22.45
C PRO A 154 -7.35 -16.26 21.42
N SER A 155 -8.44 -15.48 21.30
CA SER A 155 -9.49 -15.75 20.31
C SER A 155 -9.10 -15.35 18.88
N LEU A 156 -8.09 -14.49 18.73
CA LEU A 156 -7.59 -14.06 17.42
C LEU A 156 -6.79 -15.16 16.73
N GLU A 157 -6.21 -16.11 17.46
CA GLU A 157 -5.44 -17.22 16.87
C GLU A 157 -6.21 -17.94 15.76
N LYS A 158 -7.53 -18.11 15.94
CA LYS A 158 -8.40 -18.76 14.95
C LYS A 158 -9.08 -17.78 14.00
N THR A 159 -9.42 -16.57 14.47
CA THR A 159 -10.28 -15.64 13.73
C THR A 159 -9.49 -14.61 12.92
N ASN A 160 -8.27 -14.28 13.33
CA ASN A 160 -7.34 -13.40 12.64
C ASN A 160 -5.88 -13.74 13.04
N PRO A 161 -5.32 -14.84 12.49
CA PRO A 161 -4.02 -15.37 12.88
C PRO A 161 -2.87 -14.34 12.73
N LEU A 162 -2.91 -13.52 11.68
CA LEU A 162 -1.89 -12.50 11.46
C LEU A 162 -1.90 -11.41 12.56
N LYS A 163 -3.10 -10.96 12.96
CA LYS A 163 -3.23 -10.00 14.05
C LYS A 163 -2.82 -10.59 15.39
N TYR A 164 -3.11 -11.88 15.62
CA TYR A 164 -2.65 -12.62 16.78
C TYR A 164 -1.12 -12.64 16.84
N GLU A 165 -0.45 -13.06 15.77
CA GLU A 165 1.01 -13.11 15.68
C GLU A 165 1.64 -11.74 15.93
N ILE A 166 1.09 -10.69 15.32
CA ILE A 166 1.56 -9.31 15.52
C ILE A 166 1.40 -8.89 16.98
N ALA A 167 0.25 -9.12 17.61
CA ALA A 167 0.00 -8.72 19.00
C ALA A 167 0.93 -9.39 20.02
N LEU A 168 1.49 -10.56 19.69
CA LEU A 168 2.48 -11.25 20.51
C LEU A 168 3.90 -10.68 20.33
N LYS A 169 4.18 -10.06 19.18
CA LYS A 169 5.53 -9.60 18.78
C LYS A 169 5.80 -8.14 19.08
N ILE A 170 4.84 -7.26 18.80
CA ILE A 170 5.02 -5.81 18.89
C ILE A 170 4.76 -5.28 20.29
N ASN A 171 5.03 -3.98 20.48
CA ASN A 171 4.72 -3.18 21.66
C ASN A 171 5.45 -3.60 22.95
N ASP A 172 5.99 -2.61 23.68
CA ASP A 172 6.65 -2.78 24.98
C ASP A 172 5.62 -2.70 26.13
N GLU A 173 4.58 -3.55 26.06
CA GLU A 173 3.51 -3.66 27.07
C GLU A 173 2.62 -2.41 27.26
N ARG A 174 2.70 -1.40 26.39
CA ARG A 174 1.84 -0.20 26.48
C ARG A 174 0.35 -0.59 26.40
N GLU A 175 -0.46 0.08 27.24
CA GLU A 175 -1.92 -0.07 27.28
C GLU A 175 -2.61 1.28 27.03
N GLY A 176 -3.92 1.25 26.78
CA GLY A 176 -4.73 2.45 26.52
C GLY A 176 -5.36 2.45 25.12
N GLY A 177 -5.72 3.64 24.66
CA GLY A 177 -6.36 3.89 23.37
C GLY A 177 -5.44 4.62 22.39
N ILE A 178 -6.05 5.38 21.48
CA ILE A 178 -5.34 6.09 20.40
C ILE A 178 -4.41 7.16 20.96
N ALA A 179 -4.84 7.90 21.99
CA ALA A 179 -4.03 8.96 22.60
C ALA A 179 -2.73 8.40 23.19
N GLU A 180 -2.82 7.29 23.95
CA GLU A 180 -1.67 6.62 24.53
C GLU A 180 -0.78 5.97 23.46
N ALA A 181 -1.37 5.51 22.35
CA ALA A 181 -0.60 4.95 21.24
C ALA A 181 0.26 6.00 20.53
N ILE A 182 -0.27 7.21 20.31
CA ILE A 182 0.39 8.33 19.61
C ILE A 182 1.46 9.02 20.47
N LYS A 183 1.31 8.99 21.79
CA LYS A 183 2.23 9.68 22.70
C LYS A 183 3.68 9.23 22.52
N ASP A 184 4.62 10.17 22.47
CA ASP A 184 6.07 9.95 22.39
C ASP A 184 6.48 9.11 21.15
N THR A 185 5.73 9.21 20.03
CA THR A 185 6.08 8.57 18.75
C THR A 185 6.59 9.56 17.71
N ASP A 186 7.38 9.07 16.75
CA ASP A 186 7.96 9.88 15.67
C ASP A 186 7.12 9.82 14.39
N VAL A 187 6.50 8.67 14.13
CA VAL A 187 5.69 8.43 12.93
C VAL A 187 4.34 7.86 13.34
N CYS A 188 3.27 8.56 12.96
CA CYS A 188 1.91 8.07 13.10
C CYS A 188 1.35 7.69 11.73
N ILE A 189 0.86 6.46 11.59
CA ILE A 189 0.15 5.99 10.40
C ILE A 189 -1.28 5.63 10.78
N ALA A 190 -2.24 6.12 10.02
CA ALA A 190 -3.65 5.86 10.23
C ALA A 190 -4.28 5.37 8.93
N ALA A 191 -4.83 4.16 8.99
CA ALA A 191 -5.69 3.59 7.97
C ALA A 191 -6.89 2.98 8.72
N SER A 192 -7.73 3.88 9.22
CA SER A 192 -8.75 3.61 10.22
C SER A 192 -10.13 4.09 9.75
N LYS A 193 -11.06 4.29 10.68
CA LYS A 193 -12.37 4.87 10.42
C LYS A 193 -12.19 6.25 9.73
N PRO A 194 -12.86 6.51 8.59
CA PRO A 194 -12.84 7.83 7.95
C PRO A 194 -13.29 8.94 8.91
N GLY A 195 -12.67 10.11 8.75
CA GLY A 195 -12.85 11.25 9.65
C GLY A 195 -13.84 12.33 9.14
N PRO A 196 -13.65 13.60 9.56
CA PRO A 196 -12.59 14.07 10.45
C PRO A 196 -12.87 13.69 11.92
N GLY A 197 -11.83 13.74 12.76
CA GLY A 197 -11.94 13.54 14.22
C GLY A 197 -11.73 12.10 14.70
N THR A 198 -11.33 11.18 13.80
CA THR A 198 -10.84 9.86 14.19
C THR A 198 -9.48 9.98 14.89
N ILE A 199 -8.63 10.89 14.40
CA ILE A 199 -7.45 11.37 15.11
C ILE A 199 -7.74 12.80 15.54
N LYS A 200 -7.45 13.13 16.80
CA LYS A 200 -7.66 14.47 17.33
C LYS A 200 -6.37 15.27 17.37
N LYS A 201 -6.49 16.57 17.14
CA LYS A 201 -5.37 17.52 17.14
C LYS A 201 -4.57 17.46 18.45
N GLU A 202 -5.24 17.37 19.59
CA GLU A 202 -4.58 17.31 20.91
C GLU A 202 -3.75 16.04 21.15
N TRP A 203 -3.97 14.97 20.39
CA TRP A 203 -3.13 13.78 20.51
C TRP A 203 -1.80 13.96 19.79
N LEU A 204 -1.82 14.63 18.63
CA LEU A 204 -0.64 14.88 17.81
C LEU A 204 0.37 15.82 18.47
N THR A 205 -0.08 16.74 19.35
CA THR A 205 0.82 17.63 20.11
C THR A 205 1.68 16.88 21.13
N ASN A 206 1.42 15.59 21.38
CA ASN A 206 2.21 14.74 22.27
C ASN A 206 3.15 13.78 21.51
N MET A 207 3.31 13.96 20.20
CA MET A 207 4.33 13.27 19.41
C MET A 207 5.71 13.91 19.63
N ASN A 208 6.78 13.21 19.24
CA ASN A 208 8.13 13.75 19.28
C ASN A 208 8.31 14.90 18.27
N ASP A 209 9.33 15.73 18.47
CA ASP A 209 9.70 16.79 17.52
C ASP A 209 9.95 16.24 16.12
N ASP A 210 9.65 17.04 15.08
CA ASP A 210 9.73 16.63 13.68
C ASP A 210 8.94 15.34 13.38
N ALA A 211 7.72 15.25 13.92
CA ALA A 211 6.81 14.14 13.71
C ALA A 211 6.30 14.04 12.26
N ILE A 212 6.03 12.81 11.84
CA ILE A 212 5.46 12.46 10.53
C ILE A 212 4.08 11.84 10.73
N LEU A 213 3.08 12.28 9.97
CA LEU A 213 1.73 11.72 9.98
C LEU A 213 1.30 11.28 8.58
N PHE A 214 0.81 10.05 8.48
CA PHE A 214 0.08 9.55 7.32
C PHE A 214 -1.38 9.27 7.72
N ALA A 215 -2.32 10.05 7.20
CA ALA A 215 -3.76 9.91 7.45
C ALA A 215 -4.46 9.43 6.17
N GLU A 216 -4.55 8.11 6.01
CA GLU A 216 -4.80 7.43 4.74
C GLU A 216 -6.27 7.02 4.53
N ALA A 217 -7.17 7.28 5.49
CA ALA A 217 -8.58 6.94 5.31
C ALA A 217 -9.23 7.69 4.12
N ASN A 218 -10.08 6.96 3.39
CA ASN A 218 -10.86 7.50 2.27
C ASN A 218 -12.37 7.44 2.59
N PRO A 219 -13.20 8.39 2.09
CA PRO A 219 -12.82 9.55 1.27
C PRO A 219 -12.39 10.79 2.07
N ILE A 220 -12.52 10.74 3.40
CA ILE A 220 -12.12 11.82 4.31
C ILE A 220 -11.07 11.26 5.28
N PRO A 221 -9.87 11.88 5.36
CA PRO A 221 -8.80 11.41 6.24
C PRO A 221 -9.21 11.49 7.70
N GLU A 222 -8.48 10.79 8.56
CA GLU A 222 -8.75 10.73 10.00
C GLU A 222 -8.71 12.10 10.69
N ILE A 223 -7.89 13.02 10.16
CA ILE A 223 -7.72 14.41 10.56
C ILE A 223 -7.35 15.22 9.31
N TRP A 224 -7.75 16.51 9.26
CA TRP A 224 -7.36 17.34 8.14
C TRP A 224 -5.88 17.75 8.20
N PRO A 225 -5.20 17.90 7.03
CA PRO A 225 -3.78 18.29 7.01
C PRO A 225 -3.48 19.62 7.72
N TRP A 226 -4.38 20.61 7.64
CA TRP A 226 -4.16 21.89 8.34
C TRP A 226 -4.26 21.75 9.86
N GLU A 227 -5.16 20.90 10.38
CA GLU A 227 -5.25 20.63 11.82
C GLU A 227 -4.00 19.91 12.33
N ALA A 228 -3.49 18.94 11.57
CA ALA A 228 -2.24 18.25 11.88
C ALA A 228 -1.04 19.20 11.84
N LYS A 229 -0.97 20.11 10.85
CA LYS A 229 0.08 21.13 10.77
C LYS A 229 0.04 22.09 11.95
N GLU A 230 -1.16 22.53 12.36
CA GLU A 230 -1.33 23.35 13.56
C GLU A 230 -0.99 22.60 14.86
N ALA A 231 -0.98 21.26 14.86
CA ALA A 231 -0.51 20.44 15.98
C ALA A 231 1.02 20.29 16.04
N GLY A 232 1.75 20.84 15.06
CA GLY A 232 3.22 20.76 15.00
C GLY A 232 3.76 19.59 14.17
N ILE A 233 2.93 18.87 13.42
CA ILE A 233 3.41 17.81 12.53
C ILE A 233 4.20 18.39 11.36
N LYS A 234 5.40 17.85 11.14
CA LYS A 234 6.38 18.33 10.16
C LYS A 234 6.08 17.84 8.75
N ILE A 235 5.75 16.56 8.60
CA ILE A 235 5.44 15.93 7.32
C ILE A 235 4.07 15.27 7.43
N ILE A 236 3.20 15.59 6.48
CA ILE A 236 1.81 15.12 6.45
C ILE A 236 1.55 14.53 5.08
N GLY A 237 1.04 13.30 5.05
CA GLY A 237 0.53 12.65 3.84
C GLY A 237 -0.89 12.14 4.03
N THR A 238 -1.65 12.07 2.94
CA THR A 238 -3.01 11.52 2.93
C THR A 238 -3.24 10.61 1.73
N GLY A 239 -4.34 9.86 1.72
CA GLY A 239 -4.72 9.05 0.56
C GLY A 239 -5.24 9.85 -0.65
N ARG A 240 -5.50 11.16 -0.48
CA ARG A 240 -6.17 12.00 -1.49
C ARG A 240 -5.19 12.78 -2.34
N SER A 241 -5.54 12.98 -3.62
CA SER A 241 -4.72 13.68 -4.62
C SER A 241 -4.80 15.20 -4.54
N ASP A 242 -5.78 15.77 -3.83
CA ASP A 242 -5.93 17.21 -3.66
C ASP A 242 -5.07 17.78 -2.52
N PHE A 243 -4.26 16.95 -1.87
CA PHE A 243 -3.26 17.35 -0.88
C PHE A 243 -1.85 16.94 -1.29
N PRO A 244 -0.80 17.65 -0.82
CA PRO A 244 0.58 17.20 -0.98
C PRO A 244 0.80 15.81 -0.37
N ASN A 245 1.87 15.13 -0.81
CA ASN A 245 2.26 13.81 -0.32
C ASN A 245 1.10 12.79 -0.37
N GLN A 246 0.54 12.58 -1.57
CA GLN A 246 -0.48 11.56 -1.76
C GLN A 246 0.11 10.16 -1.55
N VAL A 247 -0.15 9.56 -0.40
CA VAL A 247 0.23 8.18 -0.06
C VAL A 247 -0.91 7.27 -0.47
N ASN A 248 -0.92 6.88 -1.74
CA ASN A 248 -1.98 6.07 -2.33
C ASN A 248 -1.37 4.96 -3.20
N ASN A 249 -1.96 3.76 -3.13
CA ASN A 249 -1.43 2.58 -3.82
C ASN A 249 -1.43 2.70 -5.36
N SER A 250 -2.11 3.70 -5.94
CA SER A 250 -1.99 4.09 -7.35
C SER A 250 -0.57 4.38 -7.83
N LEU A 251 0.35 4.74 -6.92
CA LEU A 251 1.77 4.91 -7.22
C LEU A 251 2.56 3.60 -7.20
N GLY A 252 1.97 2.51 -6.70
CA GLY A 252 2.67 1.23 -6.50
C GLY A 252 2.17 0.07 -7.36
N PHE A 253 0.86 -0.20 -7.38
CA PHE A 253 0.35 -1.36 -8.10
C PHE A 253 0.71 -1.38 -9.61
N PRO A 254 0.78 -0.24 -10.34
CA PRO A 254 1.08 -0.30 -11.77
C PRO A 254 2.48 -0.81 -12.06
N GLY A 255 3.51 -0.30 -11.38
CA GLY A 255 4.89 -0.72 -11.59
C GLY A 255 5.19 -2.08 -10.96
N ILE A 256 4.63 -2.38 -9.78
CA ILE A 256 4.75 -3.71 -9.15
C ILE A 256 4.23 -4.81 -10.09
N PHE A 257 3.04 -4.66 -10.67
CA PHE A 257 2.53 -5.64 -11.62
C PHE A 257 3.33 -5.66 -12.92
N ARG A 258 3.71 -4.50 -13.47
CA ARG A 258 4.51 -4.46 -14.70
C ARG A 258 5.79 -5.27 -14.55
N GLY A 259 6.55 -5.03 -13.48
CA GLY A 259 7.79 -5.75 -13.18
C GLY A 259 7.56 -7.25 -12.96
N THR A 260 6.53 -7.60 -12.19
CA THR A 260 6.13 -8.99 -11.93
C THR A 260 5.81 -9.74 -13.23
N LEU A 261 5.04 -9.12 -14.12
CA LEU A 261 4.62 -9.68 -15.40
C LEU A 261 5.79 -9.82 -16.38
N ASP A 262 6.70 -8.84 -16.42
CA ASP A 262 7.83 -8.83 -17.37
C ASP A 262 8.79 -9.98 -17.15
N VAL A 263 9.01 -10.36 -15.89
CA VAL A 263 9.82 -11.53 -15.53
C VAL A 263 8.99 -12.80 -15.33
N ARG A 264 7.67 -12.73 -15.53
CA ARG A 264 6.72 -13.83 -15.30
C ARG A 264 6.89 -14.47 -13.93
N ALA A 265 7.05 -13.63 -12.89
CA ALA A 265 7.22 -14.11 -11.53
C ALA A 265 6.05 -14.99 -11.09
N LYS A 266 6.33 -16.03 -10.31
CA LYS A 266 5.32 -16.96 -9.78
C LYS A 266 4.44 -16.32 -8.71
N THR A 267 4.94 -15.30 -8.03
CA THR A 267 4.30 -14.69 -6.87
C THR A 267 4.85 -13.27 -6.67
N ILE A 268 4.22 -12.48 -5.80
CA ILE A 268 4.71 -11.17 -5.35
C ILE A 268 5.08 -11.26 -3.87
N THR A 269 6.37 -11.37 -3.57
CA THR A 269 6.88 -11.52 -2.20
C THR A 269 6.78 -10.21 -1.41
N ASP A 270 7.02 -10.26 -0.11
CA ASP A 270 7.09 -9.01 0.66
C ASP A 270 8.31 -8.18 0.27
N GLU A 271 9.44 -8.84 -0.02
CA GLU A 271 10.67 -8.16 -0.38
C GLU A 271 10.56 -7.48 -1.74
N MET A 272 9.71 -7.99 -2.64
CA MET A 272 9.38 -7.33 -3.92
C MET A 272 8.66 -6.00 -3.72
N HIS A 273 7.63 -5.92 -2.87
CA HIS A 273 6.93 -4.64 -2.63
C HIS A 273 7.74 -3.68 -1.75
N ILE A 274 8.62 -4.21 -0.88
CA ILE A 274 9.63 -3.38 -0.20
C ILE A 274 10.61 -2.79 -1.21
N ALA A 275 11.07 -3.57 -2.20
CA ALA A 275 11.94 -3.06 -3.27
C ALA A 275 11.24 -1.97 -4.10
N ALA A 276 9.93 -2.12 -4.35
CA ALA A 276 9.11 -1.06 -4.94
C ALA A 276 9.08 0.20 -4.08
N ALA A 277 8.87 0.08 -2.76
CA ALA A 277 8.87 1.23 -1.84
C ALA A 277 10.17 2.04 -1.92
N TYR A 278 11.33 1.36 -1.93
CA TYR A 278 12.63 2.03 -2.09
C TYR A 278 12.80 2.68 -3.48
N ALA A 279 12.27 2.07 -4.53
CA ALA A 279 12.31 2.61 -5.89
C ALA A 279 11.41 3.85 -6.05
N ILE A 280 10.21 3.84 -5.47
CA ILE A 280 9.34 5.01 -5.41
C ILE A 280 10.02 6.15 -4.65
N ALA A 281 10.61 5.82 -3.49
CA ALA A 281 11.31 6.79 -2.67
C ALA A 281 12.51 7.43 -3.42
N SER A 282 13.29 6.65 -4.18
CA SER A 282 14.44 7.18 -4.91
C SER A 282 14.03 8.18 -5.99
N VAL A 283 12.91 7.97 -6.69
CA VAL A 283 12.44 8.91 -7.73
C VAL A 283 12.05 10.26 -7.13
N ALA A 284 11.36 10.28 -5.99
CA ALA A 284 11.08 11.56 -5.30
C ALA A 284 12.38 12.24 -4.82
N GLU A 285 13.35 11.45 -4.34
CA GLU A 285 14.65 11.98 -3.89
C GLU A 285 15.46 12.61 -5.03
N GLU A 286 15.52 11.96 -6.20
CA GLU A 286 16.20 12.47 -7.39
C GLU A 286 15.60 13.80 -7.87
N LYS A 287 14.30 14.03 -7.65
CA LYS A 287 13.60 15.29 -7.95
C LYS A 287 13.73 16.35 -6.84
N GLY A 288 14.40 16.03 -5.74
CA GLY A 288 14.61 16.91 -4.59
C GLY A 288 13.47 16.83 -3.59
N LEU A 289 13.75 16.24 -2.43
CA LEU A 289 12.80 16.11 -1.33
C LEU A 289 12.41 17.46 -0.72
N ARG A 290 11.13 17.59 -0.38
CA ARG A 290 10.56 18.74 0.35
C ARG A 290 9.49 18.23 1.32
N GLU A 291 9.14 19.02 2.33
CA GLU A 291 8.10 18.64 3.31
C GLU A 291 6.74 18.33 2.63
N ASP A 292 6.47 18.97 1.49
CA ASP A 292 5.28 18.78 0.67
C ASP A 292 5.50 17.87 -0.56
N TYR A 293 6.67 17.21 -0.64
CA TYR A 293 7.01 16.26 -1.71
C TYR A 293 7.99 15.19 -1.20
N ILE A 294 7.45 14.14 -0.60
CA ILE A 294 8.18 12.95 -0.14
C ILE A 294 7.92 11.70 -0.99
N VAL A 295 6.87 11.71 -1.79
CA VAL A 295 6.52 10.65 -2.75
C VAL A 295 6.23 11.31 -4.10
N PRO A 296 6.52 10.64 -5.23
CA PRO A 296 6.19 11.15 -6.54
C PRO A 296 4.67 11.24 -6.73
N THR A 297 4.25 11.95 -7.75
CA THR A 297 2.86 12.03 -8.21
C THR A 297 2.61 11.06 -9.37
N MET A 298 1.35 10.83 -9.73
CA MET A 298 1.01 10.02 -10.92
C MET A 298 1.49 10.64 -12.24
N GLU A 299 1.88 11.92 -12.24
CA GLU A 299 2.46 12.59 -13.41
C GLU A 299 3.96 12.28 -13.58
N ASP A 300 4.64 11.86 -12.50
CA ASP A 300 6.04 11.45 -12.48
C ASP A 300 6.19 10.01 -13.00
N TRP A 301 5.78 9.81 -14.25
CA TRP A 301 5.61 8.50 -14.88
C TRP A 301 6.88 7.64 -14.94
N GLU A 302 8.08 8.22 -14.78
CA GLU A 302 9.32 7.45 -14.64
C GLU A 302 9.32 6.54 -13.40
N VAL A 303 8.50 6.85 -12.38
CA VAL A 303 8.35 6.04 -11.18
C VAL A 303 7.97 4.60 -11.52
N PHE A 304 7.06 4.41 -12.47
CA PHE A 304 6.52 3.08 -12.78
C PHE A 304 7.55 2.18 -13.48
N SER A 305 8.44 2.76 -14.31
CA SER A 305 9.52 2.01 -14.96
C SER A 305 10.63 1.65 -13.97
N THR A 306 10.98 2.59 -13.08
CA THR A 306 11.96 2.39 -12.00
C THR A 306 11.47 1.33 -11.00
N GLU A 307 10.21 1.43 -10.60
CA GLU A 307 9.53 0.46 -9.73
C GLU A 307 9.46 -0.93 -10.38
N ALA A 308 8.98 -1.03 -11.62
CA ALA A 308 8.90 -2.29 -12.35
C ALA A 308 10.27 -2.98 -12.44
N THR A 309 11.32 -2.20 -12.69
CA THR A 309 12.70 -2.69 -12.74
C THR A 309 13.14 -3.24 -11.38
N ALA A 310 12.90 -2.52 -10.29
CA ALA A 310 13.27 -2.95 -8.95
C ALA A 310 12.55 -4.24 -8.53
N VAL A 311 11.25 -4.31 -8.81
CA VAL A 311 10.42 -5.49 -8.51
C VAL A 311 10.87 -6.71 -9.30
N ALA A 312 11.11 -6.53 -10.60
CA ALA A 312 11.60 -7.58 -11.48
C ALA A 312 12.97 -8.12 -11.03
N LEU A 313 13.91 -7.22 -10.70
CA LEU A 313 15.23 -7.59 -10.19
C LEU A 313 15.12 -8.37 -8.87
N LYS A 314 14.25 -7.94 -7.95
CA LYS A 314 14.02 -8.66 -6.69
C LYS A 314 13.40 -10.04 -6.92
N ALA A 315 12.47 -10.17 -7.86
CA ALA A 315 11.90 -11.46 -8.25
C ALA A 315 12.96 -12.41 -8.85
N ILE A 316 13.91 -11.87 -9.63
CA ILE A 316 15.05 -12.65 -10.17
C ILE A 316 15.99 -13.09 -9.04
N GLU A 317 16.35 -12.17 -8.14
CA GLU A 317 17.19 -12.42 -6.97
C GLU A 317 16.64 -13.54 -6.08
N GLN A 318 15.34 -13.52 -5.80
CA GLN A 318 14.67 -14.51 -4.97
C GLN A 318 14.32 -15.82 -5.72
N GLY A 319 14.63 -15.92 -7.01
CA GLY A 319 14.38 -17.12 -7.81
C GLY A 319 12.90 -17.40 -8.11
N VAL A 320 12.01 -16.41 -7.91
CA VAL A 320 10.58 -16.53 -8.22
C VAL A 320 10.26 -16.11 -9.66
N ALA A 321 11.18 -15.44 -10.34
CA ALA A 321 11.11 -15.09 -11.77
C ALA A 321 11.28 -16.31 -12.69
N ARG A 322 10.54 -16.33 -13.80
CA ARG A 322 10.70 -17.33 -14.87
C ARG A 322 11.50 -16.82 -16.07
N LYS A 323 11.70 -15.50 -16.17
CA LYS A 323 12.64 -14.87 -17.11
C LYS A 323 13.69 -14.11 -16.34
N LYS A 324 14.93 -14.14 -16.83
CA LYS A 324 16.05 -13.40 -16.27
C LYS A 324 16.53 -12.42 -17.33
N LEU A 325 16.35 -11.13 -17.04
CA LEU A 325 16.73 -10.01 -17.90
C LEU A 325 17.66 -9.10 -17.10
N SER A 326 18.50 -8.35 -17.80
CA SER A 326 19.33 -7.31 -17.18
C SER A 326 18.48 -6.14 -16.71
N ARG A 327 19.04 -5.31 -15.81
CA ARG A 327 18.39 -4.07 -15.34
C ARG A 327 17.97 -3.17 -16.51
N GLN A 328 18.83 -3.01 -17.51
CA GLN A 328 18.56 -2.15 -18.66
C GLN A 328 17.41 -2.68 -19.51
N GLU A 329 17.42 -3.98 -19.83
CA GLU A 329 16.34 -4.62 -20.59
C GLU A 329 14.99 -4.52 -19.86
N LEU A 330 14.99 -4.65 -18.52
CA LEU A 330 13.78 -4.50 -17.72
C LEU A 330 13.22 -3.09 -17.76
N TYR A 331 14.10 -2.09 -17.61
CA TYR A 331 13.70 -0.69 -17.63
C TYR A 331 13.13 -0.29 -19.00
N GLU A 332 13.86 -0.58 -20.08
CA GLU A 332 13.44 -0.26 -21.45
C GLU A 332 12.12 -0.96 -21.81
N MET A 333 11.95 -2.22 -21.42
CA MET A 333 10.71 -2.96 -21.66
C MET A 333 9.51 -2.36 -20.92
N ALA A 334 9.70 -1.96 -19.66
CA ALA A 334 8.64 -1.33 -18.87
C ALA A 334 8.29 0.06 -19.45
N GLU A 335 9.30 0.89 -19.70
CA GLU A 335 9.16 2.22 -20.27
C GLU A 335 8.44 2.19 -21.62
N GLU A 336 8.85 1.30 -22.53
CA GLU A 336 8.24 1.17 -23.85
C GLU A 336 6.74 0.86 -23.74
N LYS A 337 6.36 -0.12 -22.92
CA LYS A 337 4.95 -0.51 -22.74
C LYS A 337 4.11 0.61 -22.14
N ILE A 338 4.65 1.30 -21.15
CA ILE A 338 3.98 2.44 -20.50
C ILE A 338 3.80 3.58 -21.51
N ARG A 339 4.87 3.94 -22.24
CA ARG A 339 4.82 4.98 -23.28
C ARG A 339 3.79 4.67 -24.35
N VAL A 340 3.81 3.45 -24.91
CA VAL A 340 2.85 3.03 -25.95
C VAL A 340 1.40 3.15 -25.45
N ALA A 341 1.12 2.74 -24.21
CA ALA A 341 -0.23 2.84 -23.65
C ALA A 341 -0.70 4.30 -23.49
N ARG A 342 0.20 5.18 -23.04
CA ARG A 342 -0.07 6.61 -22.90
C ARG A 342 -0.28 7.26 -24.26
N GLU A 343 0.64 7.08 -25.19
CA GLU A 343 0.60 7.68 -26.53
C GLU A 343 -0.63 7.23 -27.33
N SER A 344 -1.01 5.95 -27.22
CA SER A 344 -2.23 5.43 -27.86
C SER A 344 -3.47 6.18 -27.40
N THR A 345 -3.61 6.39 -26.09
CA THR A 345 -4.74 7.16 -25.51
C THR A 345 -4.72 8.62 -25.99
N HIS A 346 -3.55 9.27 -25.97
CA HIS A 346 -3.41 10.64 -26.45
C HIS A 346 -3.74 10.77 -27.94
N MET A 347 -3.39 9.77 -28.76
CA MET A 347 -3.73 9.73 -30.17
C MET A 347 -5.25 9.64 -30.40
N LEU A 348 -5.95 8.81 -29.63
CA LEU A 348 -7.42 8.73 -29.67
C LEU A 348 -8.08 10.06 -29.26
N MET A 349 -7.57 10.73 -28.23
CA MET A 349 -8.06 12.05 -27.80
C MET A 349 -7.78 13.14 -28.85
N LYS A 350 -6.57 13.17 -29.42
CA LYS A 350 -6.15 14.14 -30.44
C LYS A 350 -7.01 14.07 -31.70
N HIS A 351 -7.45 12.88 -32.09
CA HIS A 351 -8.32 12.67 -33.26
C HIS A 351 -9.82 12.75 -32.93
N GLY A 352 -10.18 13.11 -31.70
CA GLY A 352 -11.58 13.27 -31.29
C GLY A 352 -12.37 11.96 -31.17
N LEU A 353 -11.69 10.81 -31.17
CA LEU A 353 -12.31 9.50 -30.93
C LEU A 353 -12.68 9.33 -29.46
N ILE A 354 -11.85 9.87 -28.56
CA ILE A 354 -12.23 10.15 -27.17
C ILE A 354 -12.60 11.64 -27.12
N LYS A 355 -13.90 11.92 -26.94
CA LYS A 355 -14.40 13.30 -26.89
C LYS A 355 -13.94 13.99 -25.60
N LYS A 356 -13.60 15.27 -25.69
CA LYS A 356 -13.39 16.11 -24.50
C LYS A 356 -14.70 16.15 -23.70
N MET A 357 -14.61 15.97 -22.39
CA MET A 357 -15.74 16.24 -21.51
C MET A 357 -16.11 17.72 -21.59
N LYS A 358 -17.41 18.01 -21.62
CA LYS A 358 -17.94 19.37 -21.69
C LYS A 358 -17.93 20.05 -20.33
#